data_AF-N1WTK9-F1
#
_entry.id   AF-N1WTK9-F1
#
_cell.length_a   1.000
_cell.length_b   1.000
_cell.length_c   1.000
_cell.angle_alpha   90.00
_cell.angle_beta   90.00
_cell.angle_gamma   90.00
#
_symmetry.space_group_name_H-M   'P 1'
#
loop_
_entity.id
_entity.type
_entity.pdbx_description
1 polymer ?
#
loop_
_entity_poly.entity_id
_entity_poly.type
_entity_poly.pdbx_seq_one_letter_code
_entity_poly.pdbx_strand_id
1 'polypeptide(L)' 'MTTIKRYGEAFKRKVIQEIESGKYSQNQAMKYYGISGSVTIRGWLKSMERII' A
#
# COMPACT_ATOMS: atom_id res chain seq x y z
N MET A 1 16.02 -15.81 -9.21
CA MET A 1 15.00 -16.08 -8.18
C MET A 1 14.37 -14.76 -7.75
N THR A 2 13.16 -14.45 -8.19
CA THR A 2 12.46 -13.21 -7.80
C THR A 2 11.77 -13.43 -6.46
N THR A 3 12.35 -12.89 -5.38
CA THR A 3 11.75 -12.96 -4.04
C THR A 3 10.47 -12.11 -4.03
N ILE A 4 9.32 -12.77 -4.16
CA ILE A 4 8.01 -12.11 -4.06
C ILE A 4 7.82 -11.70 -2.60
N LYS A 5 8.06 -10.42 -2.29
CA LYS A 5 7.68 -9.83 -0.98
C LYS A 5 6.16 -9.86 -0.87
N ARG A 6 5.62 -10.89 -0.20
CA ARG A 6 4.20 -10.95 0.15
C ARG A 6 3.95 -10.03 1.34
N TYR A 7 3.47 -8.83 1.06
CA TYR A 7 2.89 -7.98 2.09
C TYR A 7 1.57 -8.59 2.54
N GLY A 8 1.43 -8.86 3.84
CA GLY A 8 0.17 -9.34 4.41
C GLY A 8 -0.95 -8.33 4.19
N GLU A 9 -2.19 -8.80 4.06
CA GLU A 9 -3.35 -7.93 3.85
C GLU A 9 -3.52 -6.88 4.96
N ALA A 10 -3.25 -7.26 6.21
CA ALA A 10 -3.30 -6.33 7.35
C ALA A 10 -2.33 -5.15 7.18
N PHE A 11 -1.13 -5.40 6.62
CA PHE A 11 -0.17 -4.35 6.33
C PHE A 11 -0.66 -3.45 5.20
N LYS A 12 -1.17 -4.03 4.11
CA LYS A 12 -1.75 -3.26 3.00
C LYS A 12 -2.90 -2.36 3.47
N ARG A 13 -3.82 -2.92 4.27
CA ARG A 13 -4.93 -2.20 4.90
C ARG A 13 -4.46 -1.04 5.76
N LYS A 14 -3.47 -1.27 6.64
CA LYS A 14 -2.90 -0.22 7.49
C LYS A 14 -2.31 0.92 6.67
N VAL A 15 -1.55 0.60 5.62
CA VAL A 15 -0.95 1.61 4.73
C VAL A 15 -2.04 2.41 4.01
N ILE A 16 -3.06 1.74 3.47
CA ILE A 16 -4.17 2.41 2.77
C ILE A 16 -4.98 3.29 3.72
N GLN A 17 -5.34 2.81 4.92
CA GLN A 17 -6.07 3.61 5.91
C GLN A 17 -5.32 4.88 6.31
N GLU A 18 -4.00 4.82 6.51
CA GLU A 18 -3.22 6.02 6.82
C GLU A 18 -3.15 6.99 5.63
N ILE A 19 -3.23 6.47 4.39
CA ILE A 19 -3.30 7.30 3.18
C ILE A 19 -4.69 7.94 3.03
N GLU A 20 -5.77 7.18 3.19
CA GLU A 20 -7.15 7.68 3.12
C GLU A 20 -7.48 8.65 4.26
N SER A 21 -6.93 8.40 5.45
CA SER A 21 -7.03 9.33 6.59
C SER A 21 -6.25 10.63 6.38
N GLY A 22 -5.47 10.75 5.31
CA GLY A 22 -4.67 11.94 4.99
C GLY A 22 -3.37 12.06 5.81
N LYS A 23 -3.02 11.03 6.59
CA LYS A 23 -1.80 11.03 7.43
C LYS A 23 -0.53 10.88 6.61
N TYR A 24 -0.59 10.14 5.51
CA TYR A 24 0.51 10.05 4.55
C TYR A 24 0.02 10.17 3.11
N SER A 25 0.72 10.94 2.28
CA SER A 25 0.56 10.82 0.82
C SER A 25 1.17 9.50 0.33
N GLN A 26 0.71 8.97 -0.82
CA GLN A 26 1.24 7.73 -1.41
C GLN A 26 2.78 7.70 -1.47
N ASN A 27 3.40 8.84 -1.82
CA ASN A 27 4.85 8.97 -1.91
C ASN A 27 5.55 8.98 -0.53
N GLN A 28 4.90 9.55 0.50
CA GLN A 28 5.39 9.51 1.88
C GLN A 28 5.27 8.11 2.46
N ALA A 29 4.10 7.46 2.33
CA ALA A 29 3.91 6.09 2.76
C ALA A 29 4.92 5.15 2.09
N MET A 30 5.20 5.36 0.80
CA MET A 30 6.20 4.60 0.06
C MET A 30 7.60 4.73 0.68
N LYS A 31 8.05 5.96 0.95
CA LYS A 31 9.36 6.21 1.59
C LYS A 31 9.40 5.69 3.03
N TYR A 32 8.33 5.90 3.80
CA TYR A 32 8.23 5.52 5.20
C TYR A 32 8.25 4.00 5.39
N TYR A 33 7.49 3.27 4.56
CA TYR A 33 7.37 1.81 4.63
C TYR A 33 8.37 1.08 3.71
N GLY A 34 9.21 1.79 2.96
CA GLY A 34 10.19 1.20 2.04
C GLY A 34 9.56 0.40 0.91
N ILE A 35 8.39 0.82 0.42
CA ILE A 35 7.67 0.14 -0.66
C ILE A 35 8.31 0.56 -1.99
N SER A 36 8.61 -0.37 -2.89
CA SER A 36 9.36 -0.06 -4.12
C SER A 36 8.58 0.73 -5.19
N GLY A 37 7.31 1.09 -4.98
CA GLY A 37 6.60 1.86 -5.99
C GLY A 37 5.18 2.30 -5.63
N SER A 38 4.78 3.43 -6.20
CA SER A 38 3.42 3.98 -6.13
C SER A 38 2.43 3.05 -6.81
N VAL A 39 2.88 2.35 -7.86
CA VAL A 39 2.10 1.36 -8.61
C VAL A 39 1.65 0.22 -7.70
N THR A 40 2.47 -0.19 -6.74
CA THR A 40 2.14 -1.25 -5.77
C THR A 40 1.00 -0.81 -4.84
N ILE A 41 1.09 0.41 -4.29
CA ILE A 41 0.05 0.98 -3.42
C ILE A 41 -1.25 1.20 -4.21
N ARG A 42 -1.15 1.69 -5.45
CA ARG A 42 -2.29 1.89 -6.36
C ARG A 42 -2.99 0.57 -6.70
N GLY A 43 -2.21 -0.50 -6.88
CA GLY A 43 -2.74 -1.85 -7.06
C GLY A 43 -3.47 -2.37 -5.81
N TRP A 44 -2.99 -2.03 -4.61
CA TRP A 44 -3.68 -2.38 -3.36
C TRP A 44 -4.99 -1.61 -3.20
N LEU A 45 -5.01 -0.29 -3.45
CA LEU A 45 -6.22 0.54 -3.43
C LEU A 45 -7.29 -0.05 -4.36
N LYS A 46 -6.93 -0.31 -5.61
CA LYS A 46 -7.84 -0.89 -6.60
C LYS A 46 -8.36 -2.29 -6.22
N SER A 47 -7.52 -3.09 -5.56
CA SER A 47 -7.93 -4.41 -5.08
C SER A 47 -8.85 -4.33 -3.86
N MET A 48 -8.71 -3.30 -3.02
CA MET A 48 -9.56 -3.09 -1.85
C MET A 48 -10.91 -2.47 -2.23
N GLU A 49 -10.93 -1.50 -3.15
CA GLU A 49 -12.19 -0.90 -3.66
C GLU A 49 -13.12 -1.94 -4.30
N ARG A 50 -12.58 -3.03 -4.85
CA ARG A 50 -13.39 -4.12 -5.43
C ARG A 50 -14.08 -4.99 -4.36
N ILE A 51 -13.71 -4.87 -3.09
CA ILE A 51 -14.23 -5.70 -1.99
C ILE A 51 -15.30 -4.93 -1.17
N ILE A 52 -15.49 -3.63 -1.43
CA ILE A 52 -16.48 -2.78 -0.76
C ILE A 52 -17.78 -2.75 -1.56
#